data_AF-A0A2N1RA67-F1
#
_entry.id   AF-A0A2N1RA67-F1
#
_cell.length_a   1.000
_cell.length_b   1.000
_cell.length_c   1.000
_cell.angle_alpha   90.00
_cell.angle_beta   90.00
_cell.angle_gamma   90.00
#
_symmetry.space_group_name_H-M   'P 1'
#
loop_
_entity.id
_entity.type
_entity.pdbx_description
1 polymer ?
#
loop_
_entity_poly.entity_id
_entity_poly.type
_entity_poly.pdbx_seq_one_letter_code
_entity_poly.pdbx_strand_id
1 'polypeptide(L)'
;MRIQKMRLSDLNPAAYNPRKALKQGDPEYEKLKRSLEQFGYVELIVVNAANGNTVISGHQRLNVLKDLGVAEEDCILVELDADKEKALNIAMNKISGEWDKDKLALLITELQGLDFDVSLTGFDPAEIDDLFKDALADGIHDDDFDVAGELEKPAITKAGDLWKLGRHRLVCGDSTKAETFELLMAGAKANLVVTDPPYNVNYEGTAGKIKNDNLGNDAFAQFLLEAFTNTASHMADDASIYVFHADTEGLNFRKAFSEAGFCLSGTCIWKKQSLVLGRSPYQWQHEPVLFGWKKKGKHLWYTGR
;
A
#
# COMPACT_ATOMS: atom_id res chain seq x y z
N MET A 1 7.99 32.46 -16.30
CA MET A 1 7.62 33.09 -15.01
C MET A 1 7.77 34.59 -15.15
N ARG A 2 6.73 35.36 -14.84
CA ARG A 2 6.76 36.85 -14.85
C ARG A 2 6.00 37.39 -13.65
N ILE A 3 6.40 38.55 -13.14
CA ILE A 3 5.63 39.25 -12.10
C ILE A 3 4.69 40.24 -12.81
N GLN A 4 3.42 40.23 -12.44
CA GLN A 4 2.42 41.14 -12.99
C GLN A 4 1.42 41.52 -11.89
N LYS A 5 1.04 42.80 -11.86
CA LYS A 5 -0.02 43.30 -11.00
C LYS A 5 -1.38 42.78 -11.49
N MET A 6 -2.13 42.13 -10.60
CA MET A 6 -3.41 41.49 -10.91
C MET A 6 -4.50 41.99 -9.96
N ARG A 7 -5.73 42.16 -10.46
CA ARG A 7 -6.90 42.41 -9.59
C ARG A 7 -7.20 41.15 -8.79
N LEU A 8 -7.34 41.28 -7.47
CA LEU A 8 -7.55 40.11 -6.60
C LEU A 8 -8.91 39.42 -6.85
N SER A 9 -9.88 40.16 -7.38
CA SER A 9 -11.17 39.65 -7.84
C SER A 9 -11.06 38.68 -9.01
N ASP A 10 -10.00 38.80 -9.81
CA ASP A 10 -9.80 38.01 -11.03
C ASP A 10 -9.04 36.71 -10.73
N LEU A 11 -8.64 36.49 -9.47
CA LEU A 11 -7.91 35.30 -9.01
C LEU A 11 -8.86 34.25 -8.44
N ASN A 12 -8.72 33.04 -8.96
CA ASN A 12 -9.54 31.89 -8.59
C ASN A 12 -8.75 30.93 -7.69
N PRO A 13 -9.12 30.75 -6.41
CA PRO A 13 -8.49 29.74 -5.58
C PRO A 13 -8.63 28.35 -6.20
N ALA A 14 -7.54 27.59 -6.28
CA ALA A 14 -7.59 26.20 -6.73
C ALA A 14 -8.57 25.38 -5.86
N ALA A 15 -9.63 24.85 -6.46
CA ALA A 15 -10.68 24.11 -5.75
C ALA A 15 -10.18 22.81 -5.12
N TYR A 16 -9.13 22.23 -5.68
CA TYR A 16 -8.50 20.99 -5.21
C TYR A 16 -7.41 21.22 -4.16
N ASN A 17 -7.13 22.47 -3.74
CA ASN A 17 -6.07 22.77 -2.77
C ASN A 17 -6.34 22.00 -1.44
N PRO A 18 -5.46 21.07 -1.04
CA PRO A 18 -5.70 20.23 0.13
C PRO A 18 -5.33 20.93 1.44
N ARG A 19 -4.95 22.21 1.43
CA ARG A 19 -4.66 22.97 2.65
C ARG A 19 -5.95 23.45 3.32
N LYS A 20 -6.02 23.38 4.65
CA LYS A 20 -7.14 23.96 5.42
C LYS A 20 -7.20 25.48 5.19
N ALA A 21 -8.38 25.97 4.81
CA ALA A 21 -8.61 27.40 4.61
C ALA A 21 -8.65 28.13 5.97
N LEU A 22 -7.91 29.23 6.09
CA LEU A 22 -7.93 30.07 7.28
C LEU A 22 -9.20 30.93 7.32
N LYS A 23 -9.72 31.15 8.53
CA LYS A 23 -10.84 32.03 8.84
C LYS A 23 -10.37 33.16 9.75
N GLN A 24 -11.08 34.28 9.68
CA GLN A 24 -10.85 35.40 10.59
C GLN A 24 -11.03 34.94 12.05
N GLY A 25 -10.08 35.32 12.91
CA GLY A 25 -10.01 34.84 14.30
C GLY A 25 -9.14 33.59 14.51
N ASP A 26 -8.75 32.86 13.46
CA ASP A 26 -7.79 31.76 13.61
C ASP A 26 -6.42 32.30 14.05
N PRO A 27 -5.69 31.64 14.98
CA PRO A 27 -4.40 32.13 15.45
C PRO A 27 -3.38 32.34 14.33
N GLU A 28 -3.37 31.48 13.31
CA GLU A 28 -2.51 31.62 12.13
C GLU A 28 -2.94 32.77 11.22
N TYR A 29 -4.25 32.96 11.04
CA TYR A 29 -4.81 34.08 10.28
C TYR A 29 -4.36 35.41 10.88
N GLU A 30 -4.54 35.57 12.19
CA GLU A 30 -4.19 36.81 12.89
C GLU A 30 -2.67 37.06 12.90
N LYS A 31 -1.84 36.00 12.93
CA LYS A 31 -0.38 36.13 12.76
C LYS A 31 -0.03 36.60 11.35
N LEU A 32 -0.64 36.02 10.32
CA LEU A 32 -0.41 36.39 8.93
C LEU A 32 -0.85 37.84 8.67
N LYS A 33 -2.03 38.23 9.15
CA LYS A 33 -2.53 39.60 9.09
C LYS A 33 -1.55 40.59 9.72
N ARG A 34 -1.10 40.35 10.95
CA ARG A 34 -0.10 41.20 11.62
C ARG A 34 1.22 41.29 10.85
N SER A 35 1.67 40.18 10.27
CA SER A 35 2.89 40.15 9.45
C SER A 35 2.75 41.05 8.22
N LEU A 36 1.60 40.95 7.53
CA LEU A 36 1.28 41.79 6.37
C LEU A 36 1.17 43.28 6.73
N GLU A 37 0.57 43.61 7.87
CA GLU A 37 0.48 44.99 8.37
C GLU A 37 1.86 45.55 8.77
N GLN A 38 2.73 44.72 9.37
CA GLN A 38 4.02 45.15 9.93
C GLN A 38 5.14 45.24 8.89
N PHE A 39 5.20 44.28 7.95
CA PHE A 39 6.30 44.14 7.00
C PHE A 39 5.88 44.40 5.55
N GLY A 40 4.59 44.62 5.30
CA GLY A 40 4.04 44.70 3.96
C GLY A 40 3.98 43.34 3.27
N TYR A 41 3.70 43.36 1.97
CA TYR A 41 3.58 42.16 1.16
C TYR A 41 4.94 41.78 0.55
N VAL A 42 5.54 40.71 1.07
CA VAL A 42 6.90 40.27 0.68
C VAL A 42 6.89 38.97 -0.13
N GLU A 43 5.89 38.12 0.05
CA GLU A 43 5.74 36.85 -0.67
C GLU A 43 4.56 36.88 -1.64
N LEU A 44 4.87 36.88 -2.94
CA LEU A 44 3.87 36.99 -4.01
C LEU A 44 2.97 35.74 -4.13
N ILE A 45 1.76 35.93 -4.63
CA ILE A 45 0.83 34.84 -4.97
C ILE A 45 1.29 34.24 -6.31
N VAL A 46 1.33 32.92 -6.41
CA VAL A 46 1.62 32.22 -7.67
C VAL A 46 0.31 31.84 -8.34
N VAL A 47 0.17 32.22 -9.61
CA VAL A 47 -1.06 32.08 -10.40
C VAL A 47 -0.76 31.38 -11.72
N ASN A 48 -1.56 30.38 -12.08
CA ASN A 48 -1.56 29.81 -13.42
C ASN A 48 -2.47 30.62 -14.34
N ALA A 49 -1.87 31.37 -15.27
CA ALA A 49 -2.62 32.15 -16.24
C ALA A 49 -3.30 31.28 -17.30
N ALA A 50 -2.78 30.07 -17.56
CA ALA A 50 -3.33 29.15 -18.56
C ALA A 50 -4.65 28.50 -18.10
N ASN A 51 -4.91 28.47 -16.79
CA ASN A 51 -6.11 27.89 -16.20
C ASN A 51 -6.93 28.93 -15.45
N GLY A 52 -7.41 29.96 -16.17
CA GLY A 52 -8.35 30.93 -15.62
C GLY A 52 -7.84 31.68 -14.37
N ASN A 53 -6.54 32.00 -14.32
CA ASN A 53 -5.91 32.65 -13.17
C ASN A 53 -6.05 31.86 -11.85
N THR A 54 -5.83 30.54 -11.92
CA THR A 54 -5.90 29.66 -10.76
C THR A 54 -4.72 29.90 -9.81
N VAL A 55 -4.99 30.09 -8.53
CA VAL A 55 -3.96 30.30 -7.51
C VAL A 55 -3.31 28.96 -7.15
N ILE A 56 -2.02 28.85 -7.41
CA ILE A 56 -1.18 27.68 -7.09
C ILE A 56 -0.62 27.80 -5.67
N SER A 57 -0.19 29.00 -5.25
CA SER A 57 0.35 29.25 -3.92
C SER A 57 -0.03 30.65 -3.43
N GLY A 58 -0.22 30.79 -2.12
CA GLY A 58 -0.63 32.05 -1.48
C GLY A 58 -2.12 32.20 -1.22
N HIS A 59 -2.91 31.11 -1.23
CA HIS A 59 -4.36 31.14 -0.97
C HIS A 59 -4.72 31.87 0.34
N GLN A 60 -3.97 31.62 1.41
CA GLN A 60 -4.19 32.27 2.70
C GLN A 60 -3.96 33.79 2.62
N ARG A 61 -2.91 34.22 1.92
CA ARG A 61 -2.63 35.65 1.70
C ARG A 61 -3.70 36.30 0.84
N LEU A 62 -4.16 35.61 -0.22
CA LEU A 62 -5.25 36.10 -1.06
C LEU A 62 -6.52 36.37 -0.23
N ASN A 63 -6.87 35.46 0.68
CA ASN A 63 -8.03 35.65 1.56
C ASN A 63 -7.84 36.88 2.47
N VAL A 64 -6.70 37.00 3.16
CA VAL A 64 -6.42 38.14 4.04
C VAL A 64 -6.41 39.47 3.25
N LEU A 65 -5.79 39.51 2.07
CA LEU A 65 -5.74 40.71 1.23
C LEU A 65 -7.14 41.14 0.75
N LYS A 66 -7.98 40.17 0.37
CA LYS A 66 -9.40 40.43 0.04
C LYS A 66 -10.15 41.00 1.23
N ASP A 67 -9.96 40.44 2.42
CA ASP A 67 -10.60 40.91 3.66
C ASP A 67 -10.12 42.30 4.09
N LEU A 68 -8.87 42.64 3.80
CA LEU A 68 -8.30 43.98 4.01
C LEU A 68 -8.73 45.00 2.95
N GLY A 69 -9.50 44.59 1.93
CA GLY A 69 -9.99 45.49 0.87
C GLY A 69 -8.94 45.89 -0.16
N VAL A 70 -7.85 45.14 -0.30
CA VAL A 70 -6.83 45.37 -1.33
C VAL A 70 -7.40 45.01 -2.71
N ALA A 71 -7.35 45.95 -3.66
CA ALA A 71 -7.91 45.74 -5.00
C ALA A 71 -6.95 44.99 -5.95
N GLU A 72 -5.66 45.31 -5.90
CA GLU A 72 -4.64 44.82 -6.82
C GLU A 72 -3.33 44.54 -6.09
N GLU A 73 -2.64 43.48 -6.47
CA GLU A 73 -1.34 43.11 -5.89
C GLU A 73 -0.44 42.41 -6.92
N ASP A 74 0.87 42.43 -6.68
CA ASP A 74 1.83 41.72 -7.54
C ASP A 74 1.70 40.20 -7.39
N CYS A 75 1.61 39.50 -8.52
CA CYS A 75 1.49 38.06 -8.59
C CYS A 75 2.56 37.49 -9.53
N ILE A 76 3.05 36.29 -9.22
CA ILE A 76 3.90 35.50 -10.11
C ILE A 76 2.99 34.71 -11.04
N LEU A 77 3.09 34.97 -12.35
CA LEU A 77 2.36 34.23 -13.37
C LEU A 77 3.23 33.10 -13.92
N VAL A 78 2.63 31.92 -13.97
CA VAL A 78 3.12 30.74 -14.67
C VAL A 78 2.07 30.25 -15.66
N GLU A 79 2.51 29.43 -16.61
CA GLU A 79 1.63 28.76 -17.56
C GLU A 79 1.96 27.28 -17.49
N LEU A 80 1.07 26.52 -16.86
CA LEU A 80 1.24 25.08 -16.60
C LEU A 80 0.02 24.32 -17.09
N ASP A 81 0.24 23.07 -17.50
CA ASP A 81 -0.83 22.10 -17.64
C ASP A 81 -1.43 21.75 -16.26
N ALA A 82 -2.60 21.11 -16.26
CA ALA A 82 -3.36 20.84 -15.04
C ALA A 82 -2.59 19.96 -14.04
N ASP A 83 -1.78 19.03 -14.52
CA ASP A 83 -1.06 18.07 -13.68
C ASP A 83 0.13 18.75 -12.98
N LYS A 84 0.91 19.53 -13.72
CA LYS A 84 1.99 20.36 -13.16
C LYS A 84 1.46 21.45 -12.23
N GLU A 85 0.27 22.00 -12.51
CA GLU A 85 -0.40 22.96 -11.63
C GLU A 85 -0.72 22.33 -10.26
N LYS A 86 -1.30 21.13 -10.24
CA LYS A 86 -1.60 20.37 -9.02
C LYS A 86 -0.33 19.98 -8.27
N ALA A 87 0.67 19.45 -8.96
CA ALA A 87 1.93 19.05 -8.33
C ALA A 87 2.67 20.25 -7.70
N LEU A 88 2.72 21.39 -8.39
CA LEU A 88 3.32 22.61 -7.85
C LEU A 88 2.52 23.19 -6.68
N ASN A 89 1.18 23.06 -6.71
CA ASN A 89 0.33 23.43 -5.57
C ASN A 89 0.71 22.62 -4.32
N ILE A 90 0.91 21.30 -4.46
CA ILE A 90 1.37 20.45 -3.34
C ILE A 90 2.78 20.88 -2.88
N ALA A 91 3.74 20.97 -3.81
CA ALA A 91 5.14 21.27 -3.49
C ALA A 91 5.33 22.60 -2.75
N MET A 92 4.66 23.66 -3.20
CA MET A 92 4.79 24.98 -2.58
C MET A 92 4.07 25.09 -1.23
N ASN A 93 3.05 24.25 -1.00
CA ASN A 93 2.30 24.27 0.26
C ASN A 93 2.82 23.27 1.29
N LYS A 94 3.65 22.28 0.91
CA LYS A 94 4.30 21.35 1.86
C LYS A 94 5.12 22.06 2.94
N ILE A 95 5.76 23.18 2.60
CA ILE A 95 6.71 23.88 3.46
C ILE A 95 6.02 24.68 4.59
N SER A 96 4.68 24.88 4.55
CA SER A 96 3.97 25.60 5.61
C SER A 96 2.51 25.16 5.77
N GLY A 97 2.07 24.89 7.00
CA GLY A 97 0.65 24.72 7.36
C GLY A 97 0.16 23.27 7.52
N GLU A 98 -1.08 23.13 8.01
CA GLU A 98 -1.76 21.84 8.17
C GLU A 98 -2.53 21.41 6.91
N TRP A 99 -2.40 20.12 6.56
CA TRP A 99 -3.12 19.49 5.47
C TRP A 99 -4.49 18.94 5.90
N ASP A 100 -5.45 18.97 4.97
CA ASP A 100 -6.63 18.12 4.93
C ASP A 100 -6.18 16.78 4.32
N LYS A 101 -5.93 15.78 5.18
CA LYS A 101 -5.27 14.52 4.80
C LYS A 101 -6.06 13.75 3.73
N ASP A 102 -7.39 13.78 3.79
CA ASP A 102 -8.26 13.08 2.84
C ASP A 102 -8.16 13.69 1.45
N LYS A 103 -8.23 15.03 1.36
CA LYS A 103 -8.06 15.73 0.08
C LYS A 103 -6.65 15.57 -0.47
N LEU A 104 -5.64 15.57 0.39
CA LEU A 104 -4.26 15.37 -0.02
C LEU A 104 -4.06 13.96 -0.58
N ALA A 105 -4.57 12.93 0.11
CA ALA A 105 -4.50 11.55 -0.34
C ALA A 105 -5.20 11.37 -1.69
N LEU A 106 -6.41 11.90 -1.84
CA LEU A 106 -7.16 11.85 -3.11
C LEU A 106 -6.39 12.53 -4.25
N LEU A 107 -5.82 13.71 -4.02
CA LEU A 107 -5.06 14.45 -5.02
C LEU A 107 -3.77 13.73 -5.43
N ILE A 108 -3.06 13.10 -4.46
CA ILE A 108 -1.88 12.29 -4.75
C ILE A 108 -2.26 11.03 -5.53
N THR A 109 -3.34 10.34 -5.18
CA THR A 109 -3.85 9.19 -5.94
C THR A 109 -4.22 9.58 -7.37
N GLU A 110 -4.84 10.75 -7.57
CA GLU A 110 -5.16 11.25 -8.91
C GLU A 110 -3.89 11.45 -9.74
N LEU A 111 -2.84 12.08 -9.17
CA LEU A 111 -1.56 12.26 -9.84
C LEU A 111 -0.87 10.93 -10.16
N GLN A 112 -0.90 9.95 -9.24
CA GLN A 112 -0.37 8.60 -9.48
C GLN A 112 -1.11 7.86 -10.60
N GLY A 113 -2.44 8.02 -10.67
CA GLY A 113 -3.27 7.44 -11.74
C GLY A 113 -2.96 7.97 -13.13
N LEU A 114 -2.30 9.14 -13.22
CA LEU A 114 -1.89 9.80 -14.45
C LEU A 114 -0.41 9.55 -14.81
N ASP A 115 0.27 8.62 -14.12
CA ASP A 115 1.70 8.31 -14.29
C ASP A 115 2.61 9.54 -14.07
N PHE A 116 2.17 10.49 -13.23
CA PHE A 116 2.94 11.67 -12.86
C PHE A 116 3.98 11.34 -11.78
N ASP A 117 5.21 11.86 -11.93
CA ASP A 117 6.28 11.69 -10.95
C ASP A 117 5.98 12.48 -9.66
N VAL A 118 5.37 11.79 -8.69
CA VAL A 118 4.96 12.36 -7.40
C VAL A 118 6.14 12.84 -6.54
N SER A 119 7.39 12.45 -6.83
CA SER A 119 8.56 12.97 -6.12
C SER A 119 8.75 14.49 -6.33
N LEU A 120 8.21 15.03 -7.43
CA LEU A 120 8.22 16.46 -7.74
C LEU A 120 7.29 17.28 -6.84
N THR A 121 6.38 16.62 -6.10
CA THR A 121 5.53 17.27 -5.09
C THR A 121 6.28 17.57 -3.79
N GLY A 122 7.53 17.13 -3.68
CA GLY A 122 8.37 17.30 -2.49
C GLY A 122 8.06 16.33 -1.35
N PHE A 123 7.06 15.45 -1.49
CA PHE A 123 6.84 14.31 -0.59
C PHE A 123 7.79 13.16 -0.92
N ASP A 124 8.35 12.53 0.11
CA ASP A 124 9.10 11.29 -0.02
C ASP A 124 8.17 10.07 0.03
N PRO A 125 8.62 8.88 -0.41
CA PRO A 125 7.79 7.68 -0.44
C PRO A 125 7.26 7.25 0.95
N ALA A 126 8.01 7.49 2.03
CA ALA A 126 7.60 7.10 3.37
C ALA A 126 6.47 8.01 3.88
N GLU A 127 6.55 9.32 3.62
CA GLU A 127 5.49 10.27 3.95
C GLU A 127 4.19 9.99 3.18
N ILE A 128 4.29 9.54 1.92
CA ILE A 128 3.13 9.13 1.12
C ILE A 128 2.51 7.85 1.68
N ASP A 129 3.33 6.85 2.02
CA ASP A 129 2.85 5.60 2.63
C ASP A 129 2.14 5.88 3.97
N ASP A 130 2.70 6.75 4.82
CA ASP A 130 2.08 7.11 6.09
C ASP A 130 0.79 7.91 5.90
N LEU A 131 0.73 8.82 4.91
CA LEU A 131 -0.51 9.52 4.55
C LEU A 131 -1.61 8.52 4.13
N PHE A 132 -1.27 7.49 3.37
CA PHE A 132 -2.23 6.46 2.97
C PHE A 132 -2.65 5.55 4.12
N LYS A 133 -1.74 5.18 5.03
CA LYS A 133 -2.09 4.42 6.24
C LYS A 133 -3.11 5.19 7.09
N ASP A 134 -2.87 6.49 7.29
CA ASP A 134 -3.77 7.35 8.06
C ASP A 134 -5.15 7.49 7.37
N ALA A 135 -5.20 7.65 6.05
CA ALA A 135 -6.45 7.78 5.30
C ALA A 135 -7.24 6.46 5.22
N LEU A 136 -6.55 5.31 5.23
CA LEU A 136 -7.17 3.98 5.25
C LEU A 136 -7.61 3.55 6.66
N ALA A 137 -7.17 4.22 7.72
CA ALA A 137 -7.52 3.91 9.09
C ALA A 137 -8.97 4.31 9.45
N ASP A 138 -9.62 5.18 8.68
CA ASP A 138 -10.97 5.66 9.00
C ASP A 138 -12.00 4.53 8.79
N GLY A 139 -12.46 3.95 9.91
CA GLY A 139 -13.36 2.79 9.95
C GLY A 139 -12.67 1.42 10.08
N ILE A 140 -11.33 1.38 10.05
CA ILE A 140 -10.55 0.21 10.42
C ILE A 140 -10.06 0.41 11.84
N HIS A 141 -10.84 -0.10 12.80
CA HIS A 141 -10.36 -0.22 14.16
C HIS A 141 -9.48 -1.45 14.27
N ASP A 142 -8.18 -1.22 14.45
CA ASP A 142 -7.30 -2.22 15.03
C ASP A 142 -7.89 -2.61 16.40
N ASP A 143 -7.82 -3.89 16.76
CA ASP A 143 -8.37 -4.36 18.04
C ASP A 143 -7.44 -4.06 19.22
N ASP A 144 -6.48 -3.14 19.01
CA ASP A 144 -5.40 -2.78 19.92
C ASP A 144 -4.67 -4.03 20.45
N PHE A 145 -4.56 -5.08 19.62
CA PHE A 145 -3.97 -6.35 20.04
C PHE A 145 -2.48 -6.19 20.33
N ASP A 146 -2.12 -6.34 21.61
CA ASP A 146 -0.74 -6.27 22.07
C ASP A 146 0.04 -7.54 21.71
N VAL A 147 0.55 -7.58 20.48
CA VAL A 147 1.40 -8.68 19.98
C VAL A 147 2.58 -8.94 20.91
N ALA A 148 3.23 -7.88 21.44
CA ALA A 148 4.41 -8.02 22.27
C ALA A 148 4.05 -8.67 23.62
N GLY A 149 3.00 -8.20 24.28
CA GLY A 149 2.52 -8.77 25.55
C GLY A 149 1.98 -10.19 25.40
N GLU A 150 1.36 -10.55 24.28
CA GLU A 150 0.92 -11.92 24.02
C GLU A 150 2.09 -12.89 23.75
N LEU A 151 3.17 -12.42 23.10
CA LEU A 151 4.37 -13.23 22.88
C LEU A 151 5.14 -13.55 24.17
N GLU A 152 4.97 -12.76 25.24
CA GLU A 152 5.54 -13.07 26.57
C GLU A 152 4.79 -14.21 27.29
N LYS A 153 3.54 -14.48 26.90
CA LYS A 153 2.73 -15.53 27.52
C LYS A 153 3.15 -16.90 27.01
N PRO A 154 3.07 -17.95 27.84
CA PRO A 154 3.39 -19.30 27.41
C PRO A 154 2.41 -19.76 26.32
N ALA A 155 2.96 -20.29 25.23
CA ALA A 155 2.14 -20.88 24.17
C ALA A 155 1.30 -22.05 24.73
N ILE A 156 -0.02 -21.92 24.65
CA ILE A 156 -0.97 -22.95 25.10
C ILE A 156 -1.09 -24.10 24.09
N THR A 157 -0.94 -23.78 22.80
CA THR A 157 -1.06 -24.73 21.68
C THR A 157 0.25 -25.45 21.44
N LYS A 158 0.18 -26.76 21.24
CA LYS A 158 1.33 -27.65 21.00
C LYS A 158 1.14 -28.45 19.71
N ALA A 159 2.25 -28.92 19.16
CA ALA A 159 2.22 -29.81 18.01
C ALA A 159 1.37 -31.06 18.30
N GLY A 160 0.47 -31.42 17.39
CA GLY A 160 -0.54 -32.46 17.55
C GLY A 160 -1.90 -31.96 18.03
N ASP A 161 -2.01 -30.72 18.50
CA ASP A 161 -3.30 -30.17 18.93
C ASP A 161 -4.23 -29.94 17.74
N LEU A 162 -5.49 -30.31 17.92
CA LEU A 162 -6.59 -30.05 17.00
C LEU A 162 -7.65 -29.20 17.69
N TRP A 163 -7.81 -27.97 17.21
CA TRP A 163 -8.84 -27.04 17.66
C TRP A 163 -10.07 -27.14 16.75
N LYS A 164 -11.25 -27.17 17.36
CA LYS A 164 -12.54 -27.10 16.66
C LYS A 164 -13.15 -25.72 16.87
N LEU A 165 -13.37 -25.01 15.76
CA LEU A 165 -13.93 -23.66 15.73
C LEU A 165 -15.29 -23.74 15.03
N GLY A 166 -16.29 -24.27 15.74
CA GLY A 166 -17.57 -24.65 15.15
C GLY A 166 -17.39 -25.77 14.12
N ARG A 167 -17.70 -25.49 12.84
CA ARG A 167 -17.48 -26.44 11.73
C ARG A 167 -16.04 -26.46 11.21
N HIS A 168 -15.21 -25.52 11.64
CA HIS A 168 -13.84 -25.35 11.17
C HIS A 168 -12.86 -26.12 12.07
N ARG A 169 -11.72 -26.50 11.49
CA ARG A 169 -10.66 -27.26 12.15
C ARG A 169 -9.34 -26.55 11.95
N LEU A 170 -8.56 -26.43 13.03
CA LEU A 170 -7.21 -25.89 13.03
C LEU A 170 -6.29 -26.91 13.69
N VAL A 171 -5.23 -27.32 13.00
CA VAL A 171 -4.21 -28.22 13.54
C VAL A 171 -2.91 -27.44 13.76
N CYS A 172 -2.24 -27.69 14.88
CA CYS A 172 -0.84 -27.31 15.04
C CYS A 172 0.02 -28.52 14.69
N GLY A 173 0.73 -28.48 13.57
CA GLY A 173 1.52 -29.62 13.10
C GLY A 173 2.47 -29.27 11.97
N ASP A 174 3.29 -30.25 11.58
CA ASP A 174 4.27 -30.13 10.51
C ASP A 174 3.64 -30.59 9.18
N SER A 175 3.55 -29.69 8.20
CA SER A 175 2.96 -30.00 6.89
C SER A 175 3.84 -30.92 6.01
N THR A 176 5.09 -31.15 6.40
CA THR A 176 5.93 -32.19 5.76
C THR A 176 5.53 -33.61 6.19
N LYS A 177 4.62 -33.74 7.17
CA LYS A 177 4.19 -35.01 7.75
C LYS A 177 2.76 -35.37 7.37
N ALA A 178 2.55 -36.62 6.98
CA ALA A 178 1.24 -37.10 6.52
C ALA A 178 0.22 -37.11 7.68
N GLU A 179 0.65 -37.48 8.89
CA GLU A 179 -0.19 -37.55 10.09
C GLU A 179 -0.85 -36.20 10.43
N THR A 180 -0.22 -35.06 10.10
CA THR A 180 -0.79 -33.72 10.29
C THR A 180 -2.05 -33.55 9.43
N PHE A 181 -1.99 -33.97 8.16
CA PHE A 181 -3.12 -33.88 7.25
C PHE A 181 -4.19 -34.91 7.58
N GLU A 182 -3.81 -36.13 7.96
CA GLU A 182 -4.75 -37.16 8.38
C GLU A 182 -5.59 -36.68 9.58
N LEU A 183 -4.93 -36.08 10.57
CA LEU A 183 -5.59 -35.48 11.74
C LEU A 183 -6.48 -34.29 11.37
N LEU A 184 -6.00 -33.39 10.52
CA LEU A 184 -6.76 -32.20 10.10
C LEU A 184 -8.01 -32.60 9.30
N MET A 185 -7.81 -33.46 8.30
CA MET A 185 -8.80 -33.75 7.28
C MET A 185 -9.80 -34.82 7.72
N ALA A 186 -9.40 -35.76 8.60
CA ALA A 186 -10.26 -36.84 9.09
C ALA A 186 -11.06 -37.55 7.98
N GLY A 187 -10.38 -37.89 6.88
CA GLY A 187 -10.97 -38.54 5.71
C GLY A 187 -11.62 -37.61 4.69
N ALA A 188 -11.85 -36.34 5.01
CA ALA A 188 -12.32 -35.34 4.04
C ALA A 188 -11.23 -35.01 3.01
N LYS A 189 -11.64 -34.42 1.89
CA LYS A 189 -10.74 -33.95 0.83
C LYS A 189 -10.94 -32.46 0.58
N ALA A 190 -9.86 -31.72 0.37
CA ALA A 190 -9.91 -30.29 0.08
C ALA A 190 -10.31 -30.05 -1.38
N ASN A 191 -11.34 -29.24 -1.62
CA ASN A 191 -11.74 -28.81 -2.97
C ASN A 191 -10.93 -27.60 -3.49
N LEU A 192 -10.28 -26.87 -2.57
CA LEU A 192 -9.42 -25.74 -2.86
C LEU A 192 -8.31 -25.69 -1.82
N VAL A 193 -7.08 -25.44 -2.26
CA VAL A 193 -5.95 -25.15 -1.38
C VAL A 193 -5.43 -23.75 -1.71
N VAL A 194 -5.26 -22.94 -0.68
CA VAL A 194 -4.56 -21.66 -0.75
C VAL A 194 -3.46 -21.74 0.31
N THR A 195 -2.21 -21.65 -0.12
CA THR A 195 -1.07 -21.85 0.78
C THR A 195 0.03 -20.84 0.50
N ASP A 196 0.70 -20.46 1.58
CA ASP A 196 1.80 -19.50 1.61
C ASP A 196 2.98 -20.11 2.38
N PRO A 197 3.77 -21.01 1.74
CA PRO A 197 4.92 -21.64 2.38
C PRO A 197 6.05 -20.62 2.63
N PRO A 198 7.01 -20.91 3.53
CA PRO A 198 8.22 -20.09 3.67
C PRO A 198 8.91 -19.85 2.31
N TYR A 199 9.37 -18.62 2.08
CA TYR A 199 9.92 -18.15 0.80
C TYR A 199 11.44 -18.34 0.68
N ASN A 200 12.09 -18.82 1.74
CA ASN A 200 13.54 -18.96 1.86
C ASN A 200 14.31 -17.63 1.79
N VAL A 201 13.68 -16.53 2.22
CA VAL A 201 14.26 -15.18 2.14
C VAL A 201 14.89 -14.70 3.45
N ASN A 202 14.95 -15.58 4.44
CA ASN A 202 15.46 -15.34 5.78
C ASN A 202 14.76 -14.15 6.46
N TYR A 203 13.42 -14.15 6.41
CA TYR A 203 12.58 -13.09 6.97
C TYR A 203 12.72 -13.00 8.49
N GLU A 204 12.79 -11.76 8.98
CA GLU A 204 12.80 -11.40 10.40
C GLU A 204 11.89 -10.20 10.59
N GLY A 205 10.87 -10.36 11.44
CA GLY A 205 9.91 -9.30 11.80
C GLY A 205 9.72 -9.20 13.30
N THR A 206 8.77 -8.38 13.75
CA THR A 206 8.48 -8.16 15.18
C THR A 206 8.10 -9.46 15.91
N ALA A 207 7.43 -10.39 15.21
CA ALA A 207 7.06 -11.71 15.75
C ALA A 207 8.21 -12.74 15.68
N GLY A 208 9.42 -12.33 15.28
CA GLY A 208 10.61 -13.19 15.16
C GLY A 208 10.84 -13.71 13.75
N LYS A 209 11.45 -14.91 13.67
CA LYS A 209 11.86 -15.56 12.41
C LYS A 209 10.89 -16.65 12.00
N ILE A 210 10.72 -16.79 10.69
CA ILE A 210 9.96 -17.91 10.13
C ILE A 210 10.84 -19.16 10.14
N LYS A 211 10.34 -20.25 10.72
CA LYS A 211 11.04 -21.53 10.73
C LYS A 211 11.16 -22.07 9.30
N ASN A 212 12.34 -22.62 8.97
CA ASN A 212 12.67 -23.17 7.64
C ASN A 212 12.71 -22.14 6.49
N ASP A 213 12.84 -20.85 6.81
CA ASP A 213 12.90 -19.77 5.82
C ASP A 213 14.34 -19.38 5.42
N ASN A 214 15.33 -20.23 5.69
CA ASN A 214 16.74 -20.01 5.31
C ASN A 214 17.49 -21.34 5.24
N LEU A 215 17.04 -22.21 4.34
CA LEU A 215 17.60 -23.52 4.05
C LEU A 215 18.48 -23.47 2.79
N GLY A 216 19.46 -24.36 2.73
CA GLY A 216 20.20 -24.61 1.49
C GLY A 216 19.28 -25.18 0.41
N ASN A 217 19.62 -24.92 -0.86
CA ASN A 217 18.78 -25.22 -2.03
C ASN A 217 18.13 -26.61 -1.99
N ASP A 218 18.92 -27.67 -1.79
CA ASP A 218 18.41 -29.05 -1.85
C ASP A 218 17.48 -29.37 -0.66
N ALA A 219 17.80 -28.84 0.53
CA ALA A 219 16.97 -28.99 1.71
C ALA A 219 15.64 -28.24 1.55
N PHE A 220 15.66 -27.04 0.95
CA PHE A 220 14.45 -26.27 0.68
C PHE A 220 13.58 -26.94 -0.38
N ALA A 221 14.17 -27.44 -1.46
CA ALA A 221 13.45 -28.19 -2.50
C ALA A 221 12.77 -29.45 -1.93
N GLN A 222 13.48 -30.21 -1.08
CA GLN A 222 12.91 -31.39 -0.41
C GLN A 222 11.78 -31.00 0.54
N PHE A 223 11.96 -29.93 1.33
CA PHE A 223 10.93 -29.40 2.23
C PHE A 223 9.62 -29.06 1.49
N LEU A 224 9.72 -28.34 0.36
CA LEU A 224 8.56 -28.01 -0.47
C LEU A 224 7.91 -29.26 -1.07
N LEU A 225 8.72 -30.21 -1.57
CA LEU A 225 8.22 -31.45 -2.17
C LEU A 225 7.42 -32.29 -1.17
N GLU A 226 7.90 -32.43 0.06
CA GLU A 226 7.19 -33.14 1.13
C GLU A 226 5.84 -32.49 1.45
N ALA A 227 5.84 -31.17 1.66
CA ALA A 227 4.62 -30.42 1.95
C ALA A 227 3.60 -30.49 0.80
N PHE A 228 4.04 -30.33 -0.44
CA PHE A 228 3.18 -30.41 -1.62
C PHE A 228 2.67 -31.82 -1.89
N THR A 229 3.46 -32.85 -1.62
CA THR A 229 3.02 -34.25 -1.76
C THR A 229 1.89 -34.58 -0.77
N ASN A 230 2.03 -34.17 0.49
CA ASN A 230 0.98 -34.35 1.49
C ASN A 230 -0.28 -33.54 1.17
N THR A 231 -0.10 -32.34 0.63
CA THR A 231 -1.20 -31.49 0.14
C THR A 231 -1.95 -32.20 -0.99
N ALA A 232 -1.23 -32.68 -2.01
CA ALA A 232 -1.81 -33.35 -3.18
C ALA A 232 -2.60 -34.61 -2.80
N SER A 233 -2.12 -35.39 -1.83
CA SER A 233 -2.78 -36.62 -1.38
C SER A 233 -4.10 -36.35 -0.64
N HIS A 234 -4.31 -35.15 -0.10
CA HIS A 234 -5.50 -34.75 0.64
C HIS A 234 -6.45 -33.82 -0.14
N MET A 235 -6.12 -33.50 -1.39
CA MET A 235 -7.00 -32.77 -2.29
C MET A 235 -7.98 -33.70 -3.02
N ALA A 236 -9.18 -33.20 -3.30
CA ALA A 236 -10.12 -33.84 -4.23
C ALA A 236 -9.51 -33.89 -5.65
N ASP A 237 -9.95 -34.82 -6.48
CA ASP A 237 -9.40 -34.99 -7.84
C ASP A 237 -9.62 -33.79 -8.74
N ASP A 238 -10.63 -32.98 -8.47
CA ASP A 238 -10.99 -31.78 -9.22
C ASP A 238 -10.58 -30.47 -8.55
N ALA A 239 -9.81 -30.55 -7.47
CA ALA A 239 -9.41 -29.40 -6.67
C ALA A 239 -8.35 -28.52 -7.34
N SER A 240 -8.45 -27.23 -7.06
CA SER A 240 -7.44 -26.23 -7.41
C SER A 240 -6.49 -25.92 -6.26
N ILE A 241 -5.30 -25.45 -6.61
CA ILE A 241 -4.30 -24.98 -5.65
C ILE A 241 -3.72 -23.64 -6.09
N TYR A 242 -3.54 -22.75 -5.11
CA TYR A 242 -2.83 -21.48 -5.21
C TYR A 242 -1.66 -21.49 -4.23
N VAL A 243 -0.45 -21.26 -4.74
CA VAL A 243 0.79 -21.27 -3.96
C VAL A 243 1.50 -19.93 -4.11
N PHE A 244 1.50 -19.16 -3.04
CA PHE A 244 2.27 -17.92 -2.95
C PHE A 244 3.76 -18.26 -2.78
N HIS A 245 4.65 -17.47 -3.38
CA HIS A 245 6.09 -17.70 -3.31
C HIS A 245 6.90 -16.43 -3.63
N ALA A 246 8.18 -16.41 -3.22
CA ALA A 246 9.15 -15.46 -3.74
C ALA A 246 9.68 -15.91 -5.11
N ASP A 247 9.77 -14.96 -6.05
CA ASP A 247 10.26 -15.24 -7.40
C ASP A 247 11.75 -15.69 -7.41
N THR A 248 12.53 -15.27 -6.42
CA THR A 248 13.93 -15.71 -6.21
C THR A 248 14.07 -17.22 -6.02
N GLU A 249 13.05 -17.88 -5.47
CA GLU A 249 12.97 -19.33 -5.29
C GLU A 249 12.03 -20.01 -6.30
N GLY A 250 11.58 -19.27 -7.33
CA GLY A 250 10.57 -19.74 -8.29
C GLY A 250 10.90 -21.08 -8.95
N LEU A 251 12.19 -21.39 -9.15
CA LEU A 251 12.63 -22.68 -9.67
C LEU A 251 12.27 -23.84 -8.70
N ASN A 252 12.61 -23.69 -7.42
CA ASN A 252 12.37 -24.73 -6.41
C ASN A 252 10.86 -24.95 -6.20
N PHE A 253 10.08 -23.87 -6.12
CA PHE A 253 8.61 -23.96 -6.04
C PHE A 253 8.01 -24.68 -7.25
N ARG A 254 8.35 -24.28 -8.48
CA ARG A 254 7.79 -24.89 -9.70
C ARG A 254 8.20 -26.36 -9.86
N LYS A 255 9.45 -26.70 -9.50
CA LYS A 255 9.95 -28.07 -9.53
C LYS A 255 9.18 -28.95 -8.56
N ALA A 256 9.14 -28.57 -7.27
CA ALA A 256 8.43 -29.30 -6.24
C ALA A 256 6.93 -29.44 -6.57
N PHE A 257 6.31 -28.37 -7.09
CA PHE A 257 4.90 -28.38 -7.51
C PHE A 257 4.64 -29.43 -8.60
N SER A 258 5.48 -29.47 -9.65
CA SER A 258 5.34 -30.45 -10.72
C SER A 258 5.61 -31.88 -10.24
N GLU A 259 6.63 -32.08 -9.41
CA GLU A 259 7.05 -33.38 -8.87
C GLU A 259 6.01 -33.96 -7.90
N ALA A 260 5.35 -33.12 -7.09
CA ALA A 260 4.22 -33.51 -6.25
C ALA A 260 2.96 -33.92 -7.02
N GLY A 261 2.98 -33.82 -8.36
CA GLY A 261 1.92 -34.28 -9.24
C GLY A 261 0.91 -33.20 -9.62
N PHE A 262 1.24 -31.93 -9.46
CA PHE A 262 0.40 -30.83 -9.94
C PHE A 262 0.72 -30.42 -11.39
N CYS A 263 -0.32 -30.03 -12.11
CA CYS A 263 -0.24 -29.34 -13.39
C CYS A 263 -0.24 -27.84 -13.10
N LEU A 264 0.84 -27.16 -13.48
CA LEU A 264 0.91 -25.71 -13.43
C LEU A 264 0.13 -25.13 -14.61
N SER A 265 -0.95 -24.42 -14.34
CA SER A 265 -1.76 -23.75 -15.37
C SER A 265 -1.22 -22.37 -15.70
N GLY A 266 -0.75 -21.65 -14.69
CA GLY A 266 -0.33 -20.28 -14.83
C GLY A 266 0.22 -19.71 -13.53
N THR A 267 0.65 -18.46 -13.59
CA THR A 267 1.11 -17.71 -12.43
C THR A 267 0.29 -16.43 -12.36
N CYS A 268 -0.53 -16.30 -11.31
CA CYS A 268 -1.18 -15.04 -10.98
C CYS A 268 -0.16 -14.08 -10.37
N ILE A 269 -0.39 -12.78 -10.52
CA ILE A 269 0.47 -11.74 -9.95
C ILE A 269 -0.35 -10.95 -8.95
N TRP A 270 0.01 -11.04 -7.67
CA TRP A 270 -0.50 -10.11 -6.66
C TRP A 270 0.31 -8.82 -6.76
N LYS A 271 -0.24 -7.82 -7.45
CA LYS A 271 0.33 -6.47 -7.47
C LYS A 271 0.00 -5.77 -6.14
N LYS A 272 1.03 -5.42 -5.39
CA LYS A 272 0.92 -4.68 -4.13
C LYS A 272 0.72 -3.19 -4.43
N GLN A 273 0.08 -2.49 -3.50
CA GLN A 273 -0.22 -1.07 -3.57
C GLN A 273 1.09 -0.25 -3.54
N SER A 274 2.01 -0.62 -2.66
CA SER A 274 3.35 -0.05 -2.55
C SER A 274 4.43 -1.09 -2.87
N LEU A 275 5.61 -0.59 -3.23
CA LEU A 275 6.79 -1.41 -3.47
C LEU A 275 7.52 -1.69 -2.16
N VAL A 276 8.14 -2.86 -2.06
CA VAL A 276 9.04 -3.21 -0.97
C VAL A 276 10.43 -2.69 -1.31
N LEU A 277 10.90 -1.70 -0.55
CA LEU A 277 12.26 -1.18 -0.66
C LEU A 277 13.26 -2.16 -0.05
N GLY A 278 14.25 -2.54 -0.84
CA GLY A 278 15.36 -3.40 -0.46
C GLY A 278 16.65 -3.03 -1.17
N ARG A 279 17.69 -3.84 -0.94
CA ARG A 279 19.05 -3.61 -1.49
C ARG A 279 19.20 -4.01 -2.96
N SER A 280 18.14 -4.53 -3.57
CA SER A 280 18.11 -4.94 -4.97
C SER A 280 18.08 -3.72 -5.90
N PRO A 281 18.71 -3.76 -7.09
CA PRO A 281 18.54 -2.72 -8.11
C PRO A 281 17.09 -2.56 -8.58
N TYR A 282 16.31 -3.64 -8.52
CA TYR A 282 14.88 -3.64 -8.84
C TYR A 282 14.06 -3.92 -7.58
N GLN A 283 13.08 -3.07 -7.30
CA GLN A 283 12.23 -3.16 -6.12
C GLN A 283 10.99 -4.01 -6.43
N TRP A 284 10.59 -4.86 -5.49
CA TRP A 284 9.47 -5.76 -5.67
C TRP A 284 8.15 -5.03 -5.35
N GLN A 285 7.24 -4.94 -6.33
CA GLN A 285 5.86 -4.46 -6.12
C GLN A 285 4.83 -5.58 -6.35
N HIS A 286 5.28 -6.83 -6.38
CA HIS A 286 4.40 -7.95 -6.61
C HIS A 286 4.88 -9.24 -5.97
N GLU A 287 3.94 -10.16 -5.79
CA GLU A 287 4.22 -11.55 -5.45
C GLU A 287 3.58 -12.51 -6.48
N PRO A 288 4.33 -13.48 -7.01
CA PRO A 288 3.79 -14.49 -7.89
C PRO A 288 3.04 -15.58 -7.12
N VAL A 289 1.93 -16.04 -7.69
CA VAL A 289 1.09 -17.11 -7.13
C VAL A 289 0.95 -18.20 -8.18
N LEU A 290 1.51 -19.39 -7.93
CA LEU A 290 1.31 -20.53 -8.82
C LEU A 290 -0.14 -20.98 -8.74
N PHE A 291 -0.79 -21.13 -9.90
CA PHE A 291 -2.13 -21.66 -10.01
C PHE A 291 -2.12 -22.98 -10.78
N GLY A 292 -2.81 -23.98 -10.25
CA GLY A 292 -2.90 -25.28 -10.88
C GLY A 292 -3.90 -26.24 -10.23
N TRP A 293 -3.77 -27.51 -10.59
CA TRP A 293 -4.60 -28.63 -10.12
C TRP A 293 -3.81 -29.94 -10.23
N LYS A 294 -4.36 -31.07 -9.77
CA LYS A 294 -3.66 -32.37 -9.89
C LYS A 294 -3.58 -32.85 -11.34
N LYS A 295 -2.43 -33.37 -11.80
CA LYS A 295 -2.22 -33.86 -13.18
C LYS A 295 -3.24 -34.91 -13.63
N LYS A 296 -3.68 -35.78 -12.71
CA LYS A 296 -4.66 -36.85 -12.99
C LYS A 296 -6.12 -36.38 -12.88
N GLY A 297 -6.32 -35.13 -12.47
CA GLY A 297 -7.61 -34.53 -12.17
C GLY A 297 -8.25 -33.77 -13.33
N LYS A 298 -9.51 -33.38 -13.15
CA LYS A 298 -10.18 -32.39 -14.02
C LYS A 298 -10.37 -31.11 -13.23
N HIS A 299 -9.82 -29.99 -13.72
CA HIS A 299 -10.03 -28.71 -13.07
C HIS A 299 -11.48 -28.23 -13.20
N LEU A 300 -12.11 -27.91 -12.07
CA LEU A 300 -13.38 -27.19 -12.03
C LEU A 300 -13.11 -25.69 -11.79
N TRP A 301 -13.52 -24.86 -12.75
CA TRP A 301 -13.45 -23.40 -12.66
C TRP A 301 -14.78 -22.85 -12.15
N TYR A 302 -14.73 -22.04 -11.09
CA TYR A 302 -15.93 -21.59 -10.36
C TYR A 302 -16.22 -20.09 -10.55
N THR A 303 -15.52 -19.40 -11.44
CA THR A 303 -15.69 -17.96 -11.69
C THR A 303 -15.88 -17.65 -13.19
N GLY A 304 -16.00 -16.37 -13.55
CA GLY A 304 -16.08 -15.92 -14.94
C GLY A 304 -14.74 -16.02 -15.69
N ARG A 305 -14.79 -15.85 -17.01
CA ARG A 305 -13.61 -15.63 -17.86
C ARG A 305 -13.56 -14.19 -18.32
#